data_AF-A0AAV8XTG8-F1
#
_entry.id   AF-A0AAV8XTG8-F1
#
_cell.length_a   1.000
_cell.length_b   1.000
_cell.length_c   1.000
_cell.angle_alpha   90.00
_cell.angle_beta   90.00
_cell.angle_gamma   90.00
#
_symmetry.space_group_name_H-M   'P 1'
#
loop_
_entity.id
_entity.type
_entity.pdbx_description
1 polymer ?
#
loop_
_entity_poly.entity_id
_entity_poly.type
_entity_poly.pdbx_seq_one_letter_code
_entity_poly.pdbx_strand_id
1 'polypeptide(L)'
;MASRQVFLKDLKVADLKRELEERECETTGKKADLQNRLKEALENEGENPDIFLFEIAGDINSALQSLKGSLEQKLIENGSNLEQKFEETSGNLRGMEQNLRGMEQEGGEQQRMINTSLKSPGSDIDRMTNPQASSHMEMSKIRMKPPQFDGKSSWVNYLRQFEAAARANGWSLAEKATALTLALRGDATDILQTLSLEEQDDYHQLVKHLEMRYGQSHLEHVYHSQLKNRYQKSNESLQEFEADIARLVRLAYSSTPENVMERLAVQAFLDGLRDTETRQALTLARPSKLVDALARALEFEAAKQSCRGQAKVRRVEEGVEEGTCNEAEIRRVVEGMLEKRQIR
;
A
#
# COMPACT_ATOMS: atom_id res chain seq x y z
N MET A 1 -26.77 14.85 14.65
CA MET A 1 -26.41 15.57 15.89
C MET A 1 -26.22 14.52 16.97
N ALA A 2 -25.10 14.49 17.69
CA ALA A 2 -24.93 13.51 18.77
C ALA A 2 -25.76 13.96 19.97
N SER A 3 -26.91 13.33 20.19
CA SER A 3 -27.71 13.53 21.40
C SER A 3 -27.13 12.69 22.53
N ARG A 4 -27.02 13.26 23.73
CA ARG A 4 -26.59 12.53 24.94
C ARG A 4 -27.78 12.45 25.90
N GLN A 5 -28.02 11.26 26.43
CA GLN A 5 -29.01 11.03 27.49
C GLN A 5 -28.41 11.35 28.86
N VAL A 6 -29.09 12.17 29.64
CA VAL A 6 -28.61 12.70 30.92
C VAL A 6 -29.73 12.69 31.97
N PHE A 7 -29.42 12.37 33.22
CA PHE A 7 -30.37 12.40 34.34
C PHE A 7 -30.62 13.82 34.86
N LEU A 8 -31.77 14.05 35.51
CA LEU A 8 -32.18 15.34 36.10
C LEU A 8 -31.07 16.05 36.91
N LYS A 9 -30.30 15.29 37.70
CA LYS A 9 -29.21 15.80 38.54
C LYS A 9 -28.05 16.41 37.73
N ASP A 10 -27.84 15.90 36.52
CA ASP A 10 -26.70 16.21 35.67
C ASP A 10 -27.03 17.25 34.57
N LEU A 11 -28.29 17.73 34.50
CA LEU A 11 -28.69 18.80 33.59
C LEU A 11 -28.00 20.14 33.94
N LYS A 12 -27.61 20.89 32.91
CA LYS A 12 -27.13 22.27 33.06
C LYS A 12 -28.32 23.23 33.19
N VAL A 13 -28.09 24.42 33.74
CA VAL A 13 -29.16 25.44 33.93
C VAL A 13 -29.86 25.81 32.63
N ALA A 14 -29.12 25.87 31.51
CA ALA A 14 -29.71 26.15 30.20
C ALA A 14 -30.70 25.05 29.77
N ASP A 15 -30.35 23.78 30.00
CA ASP A 15 -31.21 22.64 29.67
C ASP A 15 -32.41 22.55 30.62
N LEU A 16 -32.21 22.78 31.93
CA LEU A 16 -33.30 22.84 32.91
C LEU A 16 -34.35 23.90 32.55
N LYS A 17 -33.91 25.08 32.09
CA LYS A 17 -34.83 26.15 31.68
C LYS A 17 -35.58 25.79 30.40
N ARG A 18 -34.93 25.15 29.43
CA ARG A 18 -35.58 24.69 28.19
C ARG A 18 -36.67 23.66 28.48
N GLU A 19 -36.36 22.66 29.31
CA GLU A 19 -37.32 21.60 29.70
C GLU A 19 -38.50 22.14 30.52
N LEU A 20 -38.28 23.16 31.34
CA LEU A 20 -39.33 23.87 32.07
C LEU A 20 -40.17 24.77 31.14
N GLU A 21 -39.56 25.42 30.17
CA GLU A 21 -40.25 26.26 29.18
C GLU A 21 -41.16 25.42 28.27
N GLU A 22 -40.71 24.23 27.87
CA GLU A 22 -41.50 23.26 27.10
C GLU A 22 -42.72 22.74 27.88
N ARG A 23 -42.63 22.73 29.23
CA ARG A 23 -43.71 22.36 30.14
C ARG A 23 -44.47 23.57 30.71
N GLU A 24 -44.30 24.74 30.11
CA GLU A 24 -44.96 26.00 30.49
C GLU A 24 -44.77 26.40 31.98
N CYS A 25 -43.63 25.99 32.57
CA CYS A 25 -43.29 26.22 33.97
C CYS A 25 -42.35 27.43 34.16
N GLU A 26 -42.32 27.99 35.37
CA GLU A 26 -41.45 29.12 35.69
C GLU A 26 -39.95 28.77 35.60
N THR A 27 -39.21 29.52 34.79
CA THR A 27 -37.75 29.32 34.53
C THR A 27 -36.84 30.23 35.39
N THR A 28 -37.39 30.89 36.41
CA THR A 28 -36.69 31.84 37.28
C THR A 28 -36.08 31.17 38.52
N GLY A 29 -34.97 31.68 39.05
CA GLY A 29 -34.35 31.15 40.28
C GLY A 29 -33.01 30.43 40.07
N LYS A 30 -32.50 29.83 41.15
CA LYS A 30 -31.20 29.12 41.14
C LYS A 30 -31.37 27.70 40.59
N LYS A 31 -30.26 27.05 40.24
CA LYS A 31 -30.26 25.68 39.67
C LYS A 31 -31.10 24.69 40.48
N ALA A 32 -30.98 24.70 41.80
CA ALA A 32 -31.72 23.80 42.68
C ALA A 32 -33.24 24.03 42.60
N ASP A 33 -33.68 25.29 42.51
CA ASP A 33 -35.10 25.64 42.39
C ASP A 33 -35.69 25.12 41.07
N LEU A 34 -34.92 25.26 39.98
CA LEU A 34 -35.30 24.73 38.66
C LEU A 34 -35.34 23.21 38.64
N GLN A 35 -34.38 22.54 39.30
CA GLN A 35 -34.38 21.07 39.41
C GLN A 35 -35.58 20.57 40.20
N ASN A 36 -35.95 21.23 41.30
CA ASN A 36 -37.10 20.84 42.11
C ASN A 36 -38.42 21.03 41.36
N ARG A 37 -38.59 22.15 40.62
CA ARG A 37 -39.80 22.35 39.80
C ARG A 37 -39.91 21.34 38.67
N LEU A 38 -38.80 21.05 38.00
CA LEU A 38 -38.80 20.05 36.94
C LEU A 38 -39.05 18.64 37.51
N LYS A 39 -38.56 18.36 38.73
CA LYS A 39 -38.88 17.14 39.46
C LYS A 39 -40.38 17.01 39.72
N GLU A 40 -41.01 18.04 40.28
CA GLU A 40 -42.46 18.07 40.56
C GLU A 40 -43.29 17.94 39.28
N ALA A 41 -42.86 18.59 38.18
CA ALA A 41 -43.51 18.48 36.88
C ALA A 41 -43.48 17.03 36.35
N LEU A 42 -42.34 16.35 36.44
CA LEU A 42 -42.20 14.94 36.04
C LEU A 42 -43.06 14.01 36.90
N GLU A 43 -43.12 14.23 38.22
CA GLU A 43 -43.98 13.44 39.12
C GLU A 43 -45.46 13.61 38.78
N ASN A 44 -45.89 14.83 38.40
CA ASN A 44 -47.26 15.11 37.96
C ASN A 44 -47.59 14.47 36.60
N GLU A 45 -46.59 14.29 35.73
CA GLU A 45 -46.70 13.55 34.46
C GLU A 45 -46.70 12.02 34.67
N GLY A 46 -46.46 11.54 35.89
CA GLY A 46 -46.37 10.11 36.22
C GLY A 46 -45.03 9.48 35.88
N GLU A 47 -44.03 10.29 35.54
CA GLU A 47 -42.66 9.87 35.24
C GLU A 47 -41.82 9.84 36.51
N ASN A 48 -40.86 8.92 36.60
CA ASN A 48 -39.96 8.86 37.76
C ASN A 48 -38.76 9.78 37.55
N PRO A 49 -38.60 10.87 38.33
CA PRO A 49 -37.53 11.85 38.09
C PRO A 49 -36.11 11.32 38.27
N ASP A 50 -35.95 10.24 39.04
CA ASP A 50 -34.65 9.61 39.29
C ASP A 50 -34.23 8.66 38.15
N ILE A 51 -35.19 8.26 37.30
CA ILE A 51 -34.97 7.31 36.20
C ILE A 51 -35.12 7.98 34.83
N PHE A 52 -35.85 9.10 34.75
CA PHE A 52 -36.10 9.83 33.52
C PHE A 52 -34.80 10.35 32.88
N LEU A 53 -34.63 10.07 31.58
CA LEU A 53 -33.46 10.44 30.78
C LEU A 53 -33.84 11.54 29.79
N PHE A 54 -33.19 12.69 29.94
CA PHE A 54 -33.36 13.82 29.03
C PHE A 54 -32.41 13.71 27.85
N GLU A 55 -32.90 13.95 26.64
CA GLU A 55 -32.07 14.03 25.44
C GLU A 55 -31.54 15.44 25.23
N ILE A 56 -30.25 15.63 25.48
CA ILE A 56 -29.59 16.93 25.34
C ILE A 56 -28.71 16.91 24.08
N ALA A 57 -28.78 17.98 23.29
CA ALA A 57 -27.84 18.19 22.18
C ALA A 57 -26.41 18.22 22.73
N GLY A 58 -25.56 17.28 22.29
CA GLY A 58 -24.21 17.12 22.80
C GLY A 58 -23.38 18.40 22.66
N ASP A 59 -22.62 18.72 23.71
CA ASP A 59 -21.80 19.93 23.80
C ASP A 59 -20.61 19.84 22.83
N ILE A 60 -20.81 20.32 21.60
CA ILE A 60 -19.86 20.25 20.48
C ILE A 60 -18.49 20.80 20.88
N ASN A 61 -18.46 21.82 21.73
CA ASN A 61 -17.22 22.45 22.19
C ASN A 61 -16.36 21.50 23.02
N SER A 62 -16.96 20.66 23.87
CA SER A 62 -16.21 19.69 24.67
C SER A 62 -15.58 18.59 23.80
N ALA A 63 -16.31 18.11 22.80
CA ALA A 63 -15.84 17.12 21.84
C ALA A 63 -14.72 17.69 20.96
N LEU A 64 -14.85 18.95 20.50
CA LEU A 64 -13.82 19.64 19.72
C LEU A 64 -12.53 19.83 20.53
N GLN A 65 -12.60 20.19 21.81
CA GLN A 65 -11.40 20.33 22.64
C GLN A 65 -10.70 18.99 22.87
N SER A 66 -11.46 17.92 23.11
CA SER A 66 -10.88 16.57 23.24
C SER A 66 -10.24 16.10 21.94
N LEU A 67 -10.87 16.36 20.79
CA LEU A 67 -10.35 15.99 19.48
C LEU A 67 -9.07 16.79 19.16
N LYS A 68 -9.07 18.09 19.46
CA LYS A 68 -7.91 18.97 19.29
C LYS A 68 -6.72 18.47 20.10
N GLY A 69 -6.90 18.17 21.39
CA GLY A 69 -5.82 17.64 22.23
C GLY A 69 -5.28 16.31 21.72
N SER A 70 -6.15 15.41 21.24
CA SER A 70 -5.72 14.13 20.66
C SER A 70 -4.92 14.31 19.36
N LEU A 71 -5.32 15.27 18.50
CA LEU A 71 -4.59 15.60 17.28
C LEU A 71 -3.22 16.20 17.58
N GLU A 72 -3.13 17.14 18.52
CA GLU A 72 -1.87 17.76 18.94
C GLU A 72 -0.90 16.71 19.48
N GLN A 73 -1.38 15.77 20.30
CA GLN A 73 -0.56 14.67 20.82
C GLN A 73 -0.02 13.78 19.69
N LYS A 74 -0.88 13.39 18.74
CA LYS A 74 -0.45 12.56 17.58
C LYS A 74 0.53 13.27 16.66
N LEU A 75 0.42 14.60 16.51
CA LEU A 75 1.36 15.40 15.73
C LEU A 75 2.75 15.40 16.36
N ILE A 76 2.83 15.55 17.69
CA ILE A 76 4.10 15.51 18.43
C ILE A 76 4.73 14.12 18.33
N GLU A 77 3.95 13.06 18.57
CA GLU A 77 4.43 11.68 18.53
C GLU A 77 4.95 11.27 17.14
N ASN A 78 4.23 11.66 16.08
CA ASN A 78 4.68 11.41 14.72
C ASN A 78 5.94 12.22 14.37
N GLY A 79 6.04 13.46 14.86
CA GLY A 79 7.23 14.29 14.70
C GLY A 79 8.46 13.64 15.33
N SER A 80 8.37 13.23 16.59
CA SER A 80 9.49 12.57 17.29
C SER A 80 9.89 11.24 16.63
N ASN A 81 8.90 10.45 16.18
CA ASN A 81 9.18 9.19 15.49
C ASN A 81 9.88 9.39 14.14
N LEU A 82 9.54 10.45 13.41
CA LEU A 82 10.20 10.79 12.14
C LEU A 82 11.64 11.27 12.38
N GLU A 83 11.85 12.10 13.39
CA GLU A 83 13.16 12.64 13.75
C GLU A 83 14.10 11.54 14.22
N GLN A 84 13.62 10.60 15.05
CA GLN A 84 14.38 9.42 15.45
C GLN A 84 14.78 8.56 14.24
N LYS A 85 13.84 8.31 13.33
CA LYS A 85 14.15 7.53 12.11
C LYS A 85 15.17 8.22 11.21
N PHE A 86 15.14 9.55 11.13
CA PHE A 86 16.10 10.32 10.35
C PHE A 86 17.52 10.26 10.95
N GLU A 87 17.62 10.30 12.28
CA GLU A 87 18.91 10.16 12.96
C GLU A 87 19.47 8.74 12.81
N GLU A 88 18.62 7.71 12.91
CA GLU A 88 19.00 6.31 12.66
C GLU A 88 19.48 6.09 11.21
N THR A 89 18.77 6.62 10.21
CA THR A 89 19.20 6.49 8.81
C THR A 89 20.48 7.27 8.53
N SER A 90 20.65 8.45 9.13
CA SER A 90 21.88 9.24 9.01
C SER A 90 23.08 8.54 9.65
N GLY A 91 22.90 7.93 10.84
CA GLY A 91 23.91 7.12 11.50
C GLY A 91 24.34 5.91 10.66
N ASN A 92 23.36 5.20 10.09
CA ASN A 92 23.62 4.06 9.21
C ASN A 92 24.37 4.47 7.93
N LEU A 93 24.01 5.61 7.32
CA LEU A 93 24.70 6.14 6.14
C LEU A 93 26.17 6.43 6.46
N ARG A 94 26.44 7.10 7.60
CA ARG A 94 27.81 7.39 8.05
C ARG A 94 28.61 6.11 8.29
N GLY A 95 27.99 5.08 8.88
CA GLY A 95 28.63 3.76 9.05
C GLY A 95 28.99 3.12 7.71
N MET A 96 28.09 3.20 6.73
CA MET A 96 28.34 2.66 5.39
C MET A 96 29.43 3.42 4.62
N GLU A 97 29.50 4.75 4.77
CA GLU A 97 30.58 5.57 4.22
C GLU A 97 31.96 5.20 4.81
N GLN A 98 32.03 4.93 6.11
CA GLN A 98 33.27 4.49 6.75
C GLN A 98 33.74 3.12 6.25
N ASN A 99 32.79 2.19 6.06
CA ASN A 99 33.09 0.86 5.51
C ASN A 99 33.59 0.93 4.06
N LEU A 100 32.96 1.77 3.22
CA LEU A 100 33.42 2.04 1.85
C LEU A 100 34.85 2.60 1.84
N ARG A 101 35.15 3.53 2.75
CA ARG A 101 36.51 4.09 2.90
C ARG A 101 37.54 3.04 3.32
N GLY A 102 37.16 2.08 4.17
CA GLY A 102 38.02 0.96 4.56
C GLY A 102 38.32 0.02 3.39
N MET A 103 37.30 -0.35 2.62
CA MET A 103 37.45 -1.19 1.43
C MET A 103 38.31 -0.52 0.33
N GLU A 104 38.20 0.79 0.16
CA GLU A 104 39.04 1.55 -0.78
C GLU A 104 40.53 1.54 -0.38
N GLN A 105 40.84 1.55 0.92
CA GLN A 105 42.21 1.44 1.42
C GLN A 105 42.78 0.03 1.21
N GLU A 106 42.00 -1.01 1.52
CA GLU A 106 42.41 -2.40 1.32
C GLU A 106 42.62 -2.74 -0.17
N GLY A 107 41.77 -2.23 -1.06
CA GLY A 107 41.95 -2.37 -2.51
C GLY A 107 43.21 -1.67 -3.03
N GLY A 108 43.54 -0.49 -2.49
CA GLY A 108 44.75 0.25 -2.83
C GLY A 108 46.05 -0.45 -2.43
N GLU A 109 46.05 -1.16 -1.29
CA GLU A 109 47.20 -1.95 -0.83
C GLU A 109 47.43 -3.20 -1.68
N GLN A 110 46.35 -3.87 -2.08
CA GLN A 110 46.40 -5.02 -2.99
C GLN A 110 46.93 -4.63 -4.39
N GLN A 111 46.53 -3.47 -4.91
CA GLN A 111 47.06 -2.93 -6.16
C GLN A 111 48.53 -2.49 -6.07
N ARG A 112 48.98 -2.01 -4.91
CA ARG A 112 50.41 -1.70 -4.69
C ARG A 112 51.27 -2.96 -4.66
N MET A 113 50.82 -4.04 -4.01
CA MET A 113 51.56 -5.31 -3.96
C MET A 113 51.70 -6.01 -5.33
N ILE A 114 50.69 -5.86 -6.20
CA ILE A 114 50.75 -6.38 -7.58
C ILE A 114 51.78 -5.59 -8.41
N ASN A 115 51.81 -4.25 -8.29
CA ASN A 115 52.74 -3.41 -9.04
C ASN A 115 54.20 -3.53 -8.58
N THR A 116 54.46 -3.83 -7.30
CA THR A 116 55.82 -4.10 -6.80
C THR A 116 56.35 -5.48 -7.18
N SER A 117 55.48 -6.46 -7.44
CA SER A 117 55.89 -7.80 -7.85
C SER A 117 56.32 -7.92 -9.33
N LEU A 118 56.09 -6.89 -10.15
CA LEU A 118 56.40 -6.88 -11.59
C LEU A 118 57.66 -6.10 -11.99
N LYS A 119 58.55 -5.75 -11.05
CA LYS A 119 59.84 -5.11 -11.38
C LYS A 119 61.04 -5.92 -10.88
N SER A 120 61.65 -6.67 -11.79
CA SER A 120 63.06 -7.07 -11.72
C SER A 120 63.72 -7.04 -13.11
N PRO A 121 65.05 -6.86 -13.21
CA PRO A 121 65.67 -6.09 -14.28
C PRO A 121 66.53 -6.91 -15.27
N GLY A 122 66.60 -6.42 -16.51
CA GLY A 122 67.69 -6.65 -17.46
C GLY A 122 67.45 -7.74 -18.52
N SER A 123 67.40 -7.37 -19.80
CA SER A 123 68.62 -7.22 -20.64
C SER A 123 68.25 -6.84 -22.09
N ASP A 124 68.74 -5.69 -22.50
CA ASP A 124 69.30 -5.33 -23.82
C ASP A 124 68.96 -6.19 -25.04
N ILE A 125 68.08 -5.68 -25.93
CA ILE A 125 68.25 -5.81 -27.39
C ILE A 125 67.85 -4.47 -28.04
N ASP A 126 68.88 -3.76 -28.47
CA ASP A 126 68.86 -2.58 -29.32
C ASP A 126 68.52 -2.97 -30.78
N ARG A 127 67.45 -2.39 -31.36
CA ARG A 127 67.41 -2.00 -32.78
C ARG A 127 66.11 -1.29 -33.18
N MET A 128 66.28 -0.03 -33.59
CA MET A 128 65.44 0.75 -34.52
C MET A 128 63.92 0.53 -34.48
N THR A 129 63.17 1.54 -34.04
CA THR A 129 62.24 2.29 -34.92
C THR A 129 61.57 3.48 -34.21
N ASN A 130 61.65 4.63 -34.89
CA ASN A 130 60.90 5.89 -34.83
C ASN A 130 59.69 6.04 -33.85
N PRO A 131 59.53 7.19 -33.16
CA PRO A 131 58.46 7.40 -32.19
C PRO A 131 57.22 7.99 -32.86
N GLN A 132 56.23 7.18 -33.26
CA GLN A 132 54.86 7.66 -33.47
C GLN A 132 53.83 6.57 -33.17
N ALA A 133 52.76 7.01 -32.50
CA ALA A 133 51.49 6.32 -32.31
C ALA A 133 51.51 5.05 -31.44
N SER A 134 51.63 5.25 -30.12
CA SER A 134 50.97 4.33 -29.20
C SER A 134 49.47 4.64 -29.25
N SER A 135 48.78 4.04 -30.23
CA SER A 135 47.34 3.86 -30.19
C SER A 135 47.04 3.02 -28.97
N HIS A 136 46.81 3.68 -27.83
CA HIS A 136 46.13 3.10 -26.70
C HIS A 136 44.78 2.66 -27.25
N MET A 137 44.65 1.36 -27.53
CA MET A 137 43.39 0.74 -27.87
C MET A 137 42.55 0.84 -26.60
N GLU A 138 41.93 2.00 -26.40
CA GLU A 138 40.79 2.16 -25.51
C GLU A 138 39.85 1.05 -25.95
N MET A 139 39.69 0.02 -25.11
CA MET A 139 38.61 -0.93 -25.23
C MET A 139 37.38 -0.08 -25.49
N SER A 140 36.86 -0.19 -26.70
CA SER A 140 35.80 0.66 -27.19
C SER A 140 34.64 0.46 -26.23
N LYS A 141 34.46 1.38 -25.28
CA LYS A 141 33.38 1.31 -24.31
C LYS A 141 32.13 1.18 -25.17
N ILE A 142 31.52 -0.01 -25.18
CA ILE A 142 30.32 -0.26 -25.98
C ILE A 142 29.28 0.72 -25.44
N ARG A 143 29.08 1.84 -26.14
CA ARG A 143 28.14 2.87 -25.73
C ARG A 143 26.75 2.28 -25.94
N MET A 144 26.08 1.92 -24.86
CA MET A 144 24.72 1.41 -24.87
C MET A 144 23.82 2.50 -25.44
N LYS A 145 23.23 2.30 -26.62
CA LYS A 145 22.28 3.26 -27.16
C LYS A 145 20.95 3.10 -26.41
N PRO A 146 20.36 4.19 -25.91
CA PRO A 146 19.06 4.10 -25.27
C PRO A 146 18.02 3.71 -26.34
N PRO A 147 16.96 2.98 -25.98
CA PRO A 147 15.83 2.75 -26.87
C PRO A 147 15.22 4.09 -27.30
N GLN A 148 14.49 4.10 -28.41
CA GLN A 148 13.73 5.29 -28.81
C GLN A 148 12.39 5.31 -28.08
N PHE A 149 11.88 6.49 -27.76
CA PHE A 149 10.57 6.67 -27.13
C PHE A 149 9.61 7.37 -28.07
N ASP A 150 8.55 6.67 -28.44
CA ASP A 150 7.51 7.12 -29.37
C ASP A 150 6.23 7.60 -28.67
N GLY A 151 6.19 7.58 -27.33
CA GLY A 151 4.99 7.92 -26.54
C GLY A 151 3.98 6.78 -26.37
N LYS A 152 4.17 5.63 -27.03
CA LYS A 152 3.22 4.48 -26.96
C LYS A 152 3.63 3.44 -25.92
N SER A 153 4.92 3.30 -25.68
CA SER A 153 5.46 2.42 -24.64
C SER A 153 5.27 3.03 -23.25
N SER A 154 5.19 2.21 -22.20
CA SER A 154 5.08 2.71 -20.82
C SER A 154 6.29 3.59 -20.46
N TRP A 155 6.02 4.86 -20.11
CA TRP A 155 7.04 5.83 -19.71
C TRP A 155 7.95 5.32 -18.59
N VAL A 156 7.37 4.66 -17.56
CA VAL A 156 8.13 4.11 -16.42
C VAL A 156 9.12 3.03 -16.86
N ASN A 157 8.70 2.15 -17.77
CA ASN A 157 9.58 1.08 -18.28
C ASN A 157 10.69 1.65 -19.16
N TYR A 158 10.36 2.64 -20.00
CA TYR A 158 11.35 3.34 -20.82
C TYR A 158 12.38 4.06 -19.95
N LEU A 159 11.94 4.82 -18.95
CA LEU A 159 12.83 5.57 -18.06
C LEU A 159 13.80 4.64 -17.34
N ARG A 160 13.34 3.47 -16.84
CA ARG A 160 14.22 2.46 -16.24
C ARG A 160 15.28 1.93 -17.20
N GLN A 161 14.92 1.68 -18.46
CA GLN A 161 15.87 1.25 -19.49
C GLN A 161 16.87 2.35 -19.85
N PHE A 162 16.38 3.59 -19.97
CA PHE A 162 17.21 4.77 -20.21
C PHE A 162 18.21 5.00 -19.08
N GLU A 163 17.77 4.91 -17.82
CA GLU A 163 18.64 5.03 -16.64
C GLU A 163 19.65 3.89 -16.55
N ALA A 164 19.28 2.67 -16.92
CA ALA A 164 20.21 1.56 -17.02
C ALA A 164 21.30 1.82 -18.08
N ALA A 165 20.93 2.32 -19.26
CA ALA A 165 21.87 2.70 -20.31
C ALA A 165 22.76 3.88 -19.87
N ALA A 166 22.18 4.88 -19.20
CA ALA A 166 22.91 6.04 -18.71
C ALA A 166 23.93 5.66 -17.61
N ARG A 167 23.57 4.74 -16.70
CA ARG A 167 24.50 4.19 -15.70
C ARG A 167 25.62 3.39 -16.35
N ALA A 168 25.31 2.56 -17.36
CA ALA A 168 26.31 1.78 -18.08
C ALA A 168 27.31 2.67 -18.86
N ASN A 169 26.85 3.81 -19.37
CA ASN A 169 27.67 4.75 -20.12
C ASN A 169 28.34 5.84 -19.27
N GLY A 170 27.96 5.99 -17.99
CA GLY A 170 28.47 7.03 -17.11
C GLY A 170 28.06 8.45 -17.52
N TRP A 171 26.85 8.64 -18.05
CA TRP A 171 26.40 9.95 -18.53
C TRP A 171 26.20 10.96 -17.39
N SER A 172 26.71 12.17 -17.60
CA SER A 172 26.38 13.37 -16.83
C SER A 172 24.92 13.80 -17.04
N LEU A 173 24.40 14.69 -16.19
CA LEU A 173 23.02 15.18 -16.30
C LEU A 173 22.76 15.88 -17.65
N ALA A 174 23.73 16.67 -18.14
CA ALA A 174 23.64 17.31 -19.45
C ALA A 174 23.62 16.27 -20.58
N GLU A 175 24.50 15.26 -20.53
CA GLU A 175 24.50 14.18 -21.54
C GLU A 175 23.22 13.35 -21.50
N LYS A 176 22.62 13.13 -20.32
CA LYS A 176 21.32 12.49 -20.18
C LYS A 176 20.20 13.33 -20.81
N ALA A 177 20.20 14.64 -20.59
CA ALA A 177 19.22 15.54 -21.20
C ALA A 177 19.32 15.50 -22.73
N THR A 178 20.54 15.67 -23.28
CA THR A 178 20.76 15.57 -24.73
C THR A 178 20.41 14.20 -25.28
N ALA A 179 20.79 13.11 -24.62
CA ALA A 179 20.48 11.76 -25.05
C ALA A 179 18.97 11.47 -25.00
N LEU A 180 18.26 11.98 -23.99
CA LEU A 180 16.81 11.84 -23.86
C LEU A 180 16.11 12.60 -24.98
N THR A 181 16.48 13.86 -25.22
CA THR A 181 15.98 14.68 -26.34
C THR A 181 16.19 13.98 -27.69
N LEU A 182 17.37 13.39 -27.91
CA LEU A 182 17.68 12.65 -29.14
C LEU A 182 16.94 11.32 -29.27
N ALA A 183 16.51 10.73 -28.16
CA ALA A 183 15.78 9.46 -28.11
C ALA A 183 14.27 9.62 -28.31
N LEU A 184 13.72 10.83 -28.12
CA LEU A 184 12.31 11.14 -28.40
C LEU A 184 12.02 11.05 -29.91
N ARG A 185 10.90 10.41 -30.25
CA ARG A 185 10.40 10.24 -31.63
C ARG A 185 8.88 10.37 -31.66
N GLY A 186 8.33 10.65 -32.84
CA GLY A 186 6.89 10.76 -33.04
C GLY A 186 6.23 11.77 -32.11
N ASP A 187 5.07 11.44 -31.56
CA ASP A 187 4.25 12.28 -30.68
C ASP A 187 5.00 12.73 -29.41
N ALA A 188 6.05 12.01 -29.00
CA ALA A 188 6.89 12.38 -27.87
C ALA A 188 7.80 13.58 -28.16
N THR A 189 8.10 13.84 -29.44
CA THR A 189 8.89 14.99 -29.89
C THR A 189 8.12 16.31 -29.70
N ASP A 190 6.79 16.27 -29.71
CA ASP A 190 5.95 17.48 -29.54
C ASP A 190 6.19 18.17 -28.19
N ILE A 191 6.65 17.42 -27.16
CA ILE A 191 7.01 18.00 -25.86
C ILE A 191 8.18 18.98 -26.00
N LEU A 192 9.10 18.74 -26.93
CA LEU A 192 10.22 19.65 -27.20
C LEU A 192 9.75 20.99 -27.80
N GLN A 193 8.56 21.05 -28.41
CA GLN A 193 7.99 22.32 -28.87
C GLN A 193 7.36 23.12 -27.72
N THR A 194 6.93 22.44 -26.65
CA THR A 194 6.31 23.08 -25.48
C THR A 194 7.33 23.59 -24.46
N LEU A 195 8.59 23.15 -24.56
CA LEU A 195 9.68 23.48 -23.64
C LEU A 195 10.63 24.51 -24.22
N SER A 196 11.12 25.43 -23.39
CA SER A 196 12.22 26.32 -23.77
C SER A 196 13.54 25.55 -23.88
N LEU A 197 14.51 26.08 -24.64
CA LEU A 197 15.81 25.41 -24.83
C LEU A 197 16.58 25.22 -23.51
N GLU A 198 16.44 26.15 -22.57
CA GLU A 198 17.06 26.06 -21.24
C GLU A 198 16.46 24.92 -20.39
N GLU A 199 15.15 24.65 -20.54
CA GLU A 199 14.47 23.54 -19.87
C GLU A 199 14.74 22.18 -20.54
N GLN A 200 15.13 22.18 -21.82
CA GLN A 200 15.51 20.95 -22.55
C GLN A 200 16.92 20.46 -22.16
N ASP A 201 17.80 21.37 -21.74
CA ASP A 201 19.14 21.05 -21.26
C ASP A 201 19.14 20.57 -19.79
N ASP A 202 18.05 20.82 -19.04
CA ASP A 202 17.84 20.26 -17.70
C ASP A 202 17.10 18.92 -17.76
N TYR A 203 17.83 17.85 -17.44
CA TYR A 203 17.29 16.49 -17.37
C TYR A 203 16.07 16.38 -16.46
N HIS A 204 16.05 17.08 -15.32
CA HIS A 204 14.96 16.95 -14.36
C HIS A 204 13.67 17.59 -14.86
N GLN A 205 13.75 18.75 -15.51
CA GLN A 205 12.58 19.39 -16.11
C GLN A 205 12.05 18.56 -17.27
N LEU A 206 12.94 18.08 -18.15
CA LEU A 206 12.55 17.24 -19.28
C LEU A 206 11.83 15.96 -18.83
N VAL A 207 12.36 15.26 -17.83
CA VAL A 207 11.73 14.06 -17.24
C VAL A 207 10.37 14.41 -16.60
N LYS A 208 10.28 15.52 -15.86
CA LYS A 208 9.03 15.96 -15.23
C LYS A 208 7.93 16.22 -16.26
N HIS A 209 8.25 16.90 -17.37
CA HIS A 209 7.27 17.16 -18.42
C HIS A 209 6.84 15.88 -19.16
N LEU A 210 7.78 14.97 -19.42
CA LEU A 210 7.48 13.64 -19.95
C LEU A 210 6.62 12.83 -18.98
N GLU A 211 6.87 12.92 -17.68
CA GLU A 211 6.08 12.27 -16.64
C GLU A 211 4.68 12.88 -16.50
N MET A 212 4.51 14.19 -16.66
CA MET A 212 3.17 14.80 -16.65
C MET A 212 2.33 14.34 -17.84
N ARG A 213 2.92 14.24 -19.04
CA ARG A 213 2.19 13.91 -20.27
C ARG A 213 2.03 12.40 -20.49
N TYR A 214 3.06 11.62 -20.20
CA TYR A 214 3.11 10.17 -20.47
C TYR A 214 3.24 9.31 -19.20
N GLY A 215 3.44 9.92 -18.04
CA GLY A 215 3.40 9.20 -16.77
C GLY A 215 1.98 8.77 -16.43
N GLN A 216 1.89 7.76 -15.58
CA GLN A 216 0.63 7.11 -15.23
C GLN A 216 0.00 7.66 -13.94
N SER A 217 0.62 8.67 -13.32
CA SER A 217 0.13 9.26 -12.06
C SER A 217 -1.27 9.86 -12.19
N HIS A 218 -1.57 10.54 -13.30
CA HIS A 218 -2.92 11.05 -13.56
C HIS A 218 -3.96 9.93 -13.84
N LEU A 219 -3.50 8.70 -14.05
CA LEU A 219 -4.35 7.53 -14.27
C LEU A 219 -4.63 6.74 -12.98
N GLU A 220 -4.09 7.14 -11.83
CA GLU A 220 -4.33 6.45 -10.53
C GLU A 220 -5.82 6.28 -10.24
N HIS A 221 -6.63 7.34 -10.43
CA HIS A 221 -8.08 7.28 -10.27
C HIS A 221 -8.75 6.29 -11.25
N VAL A 222 -8.23 6.19 -12.48
CA VAL A 222 -8.71 5.23 -13.48
C VAL A 222 -8.39 3.82 -13.02
N TYR A 223 -7.18 3.56 -12.52
CA TYR A 223 -6.79 2.26 -12.01
C TYR A 223 -7.53 1.87 -10.73
N HIS A 224 -7.84 2.82 -9.82
CA HIS A 224 -8.74 2.56 -8.70
C HIS A 224 -10.12 2.10 -9.17
N SER A 225 -10.69 2.77 -10.17
CA SER A 225 -11.98 2.40 -10.75
C SER A 225 -11.91 1.04 -11.44
N GLN A 226 -10.85 0.77 -12.20
CA GLN A 226 -10.63 -0.53 -12.85
C GLN A 226 -10.50 -1.65 -11.82
N LEU A 227 -9.72 -1.45 -10.75
CA LEU A 227 -9.53 -2.42 -9.66
C LEU A 227 -10.86 -2.72 -8.95
N LYS A 228 -11.66 -1.70 -8.63
CA LYS A 228 -12.96 -1.88 -7.96
C LYS A 228 -13.97 -2.63 -8.81
N ASN A 229 -13.93 -2.42 -10.13
CA ASN A 229 -14.81 -3.09 -11.08
C ASN A 229 -14.21 -4.40 -11.63
N ARG A 230 -13.10 -4.88 -11.05
CA ARG A 230 -12.39 -6.04 -11.56
C ARG A 230 -12.98 -7.32 -11.00
N TYR A 231 -13.60 -8.10 -11.88
CA TYR A 231 -14.12 -9.45 -11.59
C TYR A 231 -13.47 -10.47 -12.51
N GLN A 232 -13.25 -11.69 -12.00
CA GLN A 232 -12.69 -12.79 -12.76
C GLN A 232 -13.63 -13.17 -13.91
N LYS A 233 -13.11 -13.16 -15.15
CA LYS A 233 -13.90 -13.52 -16.34
C LYS A 233 -14.12 -15.02 -16.44
N SER A 234 -15.12 -15.44 -17.20
CA SER A 234 -15.46 -16.86 -17.34
C SER A 234 -14.38 -17.70 -18.01
N ASN A 235 -13.56 -17.07 -18.86
CA ASN A 235 -12.47 -17.63 -19.64
C ASN A 235 -11.08 -17.31 -19.08
N GLU A 236 -11.00 -16.76 -17.87
CA GLU A 236 -9.75 -16.29 -17.26
C GLU A 236 -9.31 -17.22 -16.14
N SER A 237 -8.04 -17.62 -16.16
CA SER A 237 -7.43 -18.43 -15.10
C SER A 237 -7.24 -17.63 -13.81
N LEU A 238 -7.16 -18.32 -12.67
CA LEU A 238 -6.89 -17.68 -11.38
C LEU A 238 -5.55 -16.93 -11.38
N GLN A 239 -4.56 -17.48 -12.09
CA GLN A 239 -3.22 -16.89 -12.23
C GLN A 239 -3.23 -15.60 -13.05
N GLU A 240 -3.94 -15.58 -14.19
CA GLU A 240 -4.09 -14.36 -15.01
C GLU A 240 -4.84 -13.27 -14.24
N PHE A 241 -5.89 -13.66 -13.51
CA PHE A 241 -6.64 -12.75 -12.66
C PHE A 241 -5.78 -12.16 -11.53
N GLU A 242 -5.01 -13.00 -10.83
CA GLU A 242 -4.08 -12.56 -9.78
C GLU A 242 -3.02 -11.60 -10.33
N ALA A 243 -2.41 -11.94 -11.46
CA ALA A 243 -1.37 -11.11 -12.06
C ALA A 243 -1.89 -9.72 -12.46
N ASP A 244 -3.13 -9.66 -12.98
CA ASP A 244 -3.76 -8.40 -13.34
C ASP A 244 -4.17 -7.58 -12.11
N ILE A 245 -4.67 -8.21 -11.05
CA ILE A 245 -4.94 -7.54 -9.76
C ILE A 245 -3.64 -6.98 -9.16
N ALA A 246 -2.57 -7.77 -9.11
CA ALA A 246 -1.27 -7.33 -8.63
C ALA A 246 -0.74 -6.12 -9.41
N ARG A 247 -0.91 -6.12 -10.74
CA ARG A 247 -0.56 -5.01 -11.62
C ARG A 247 -1.43 -3.78 -11.32
N LEU A 248 -2.75 -3.92 -11.25
CA LEU A 248 -3.68 -2.82 -11.00
C LEU A 248 -3.45 -2.17 -9.65
N VAL A 249 -3.18 -2.95 -8.59
CA VAL A 249 -2.90 -2.41 -7.25
C VAL A 249 -1.64 -1.56 -7.24
N ARG A 250 -0.55 -2.04 -7.87
CA ARG A 250 0.70 -1.26 -7.98
C ARG A 250 0.52 0.05 -8.74
N LEU A 251 -0.34 0.05 -9.75
CA LEU A 251 -0.62 1.24 -10.56
C LEU A 251 -1.59 2.21 -9.87
N ALA A 252 -2.56 1.68 -9.12
CA ALA A 252 -3.54 2.48 -8.40
C ALA A 252 -2.98 3.08 -7.11
N TYR A 253 -2.06 2.39 -6.43
CA TYR A 253 -1.53 2.79 -5.12
C TYR A 253 -0.01 3.00 -5.15
N SER A 254 0.50 3.74 -6.14
CA SER A 254 1.94 3.93 -6.37
C SER A 254 2.70 4.54 -5.18
N SER A 255 2.01 5.35 -4.37
CA SER A 255 2.54 6.07 -3.19
C SER A 255 2.34 5.34 -1.86
N THR A 256 1.66 4.18 -1.86
CA THR A 256 1.26 3.48 -0.65
C THR A 256 2.30 2.42 -0.24
N PRO A 257 2.54 2.20 1.07
CA PRO A 257 3.42 1.13 1.55
C PRO A 257 3.02 -0.28 1.08
N GLU A 258 4.01 -1.13 0.82
CA GLU A 258 3.82 -2.47 0.24
C GLU A 258 2.93 -3.40 1.07
N ASN A 259 3.02 -3.32 2.41
CA ASN A 259 2.15 -4.10 3.30
C ASN A 259 0.67 -3.74 3.17
N VAL A 260 0.35 -2.48 2.88
CA VAL A 260 -1.04 -2.03 2.65
C VAL A 260 -1.48 -2.43 1.25
N MET A 261 -0.60 -2.31 0.25
CA MET A 261 -0.86 -2.80 -1.11
C MET A 261 -1.17 -4.29 -1.13
N GLU A 262 -0.40 -5.13 -0.43
CA GLU A 262 -0.65 -6.58 -0.35
C GLU A 262 -2.06 -6.89 0.22
N ARG A 263 -2.44 -6.21 1.31
CA ARG A 263 -3.78 -6.38 1.90
C ARG A 263 -4.90 -5.95 0.96
N LEU A 264 -4.72 -4.83 0.26
CA LEU A 264 -5.67 -4.35 -0.74
C LEU A 264 -5.78 -5.32 -1.93
N ALA A 265 -4.65 -5.89 -2.36
CA ALA A 265 -4.62 -6.86 -3.43
C ALA A 265 -5.33 -8.16 -3.06
N VAL A 266 -5.10 -8.67 -1.84
CA VAL A 266 -5.83 -9.84 -1.32
C VAL A 266 -7.33 -9.54 -1.30
N GLN A 267 -7.74 -8.40 -0.76
CA GLN A 267 -9.15 -8.03 -0.69
C GLN A 267 -9.79 -7.94 -2.08
N ALA A 268 -9.14 -7.24 -3.03
CA ALA A 268 -9.62 -7.11 -4.39
C ALA A 268 -9.69 -8.46 -5.12
N PHE A 269 -8.73 -9.36 -4.87
CA PHE A 269 -8.75 -10.72 -5.38
C PHE A 269 -9.97 -11.48 -4.84
N LEU A 270 -10.21 -11.48 -3.52
CA LEU A 270 -11.36 -12.15 -2.90
C LEU A 270 -12.70 -11.62 -3.43
N ASP A 271 -12.84 -10.31 -3.52
CA ASP A 271 -14.09 -9.66 -3.94
C ASP A 271 -14.40 -9.94 -5.43
N GLY A 272 -13.37 -10.06 -6.26
CA GLY A 272 -13.49 -10.33 -7.69
C GLY A 272 -13.57 -11.81 -8.09
N LEU A 273 -13.42 -12.77 -7.16
CA LEU A 273 -13.50 -14.20 -7.47
C LEU A 273 -14.90 -14.61 -7.97
N ARG A 274 -14.94 -15.39 -9.06
CA ARG A 274 -16.18 -15.91 -9.66
C ARG A 274 -16.83 -17.00 -8.82
N ASP A 275 -16.04 -17.94 -8.29
CA ASP A 275 -16.57 -19.08 -7.56
C ASP A 275 -16.85 -18.70 -6.10
N THR A 276 -18.13 -18.72 -5.72
CA THR A 276 -18.56 -18.33 -4.36
C THR A 276 -17.99 -19.26 -3.28
N GLU A 277 -17.85 -20.55 -3.58
CA GLU A 277 -17.27 -21.53 -2.64
C GLU A 277 -15.78 -21.27 -2.40
N THR A 278 -14.99 -21.09 -3.48
CA THR A 278 -13.57 -20.69 -3.37
C THR A 278 -13.43 -19.38 -2.59
N ARG A 279 -14.27 -18.38 -2.89
CA ARG A 279 -14.26 -17.11 -2.15
C ARG A 279 -14.54 -17.30 -0.66
N GLN A 280 -15.56 -18.07 -0.28
CA GLN A 280 -15.87 -18.35 1.13
C GLN A 280 -14.72 -19.07 1.84
N ALA A 281 -14.14 -20.09 1.19
CA ALA A 281 -13.00 -20.83 1.73
C ALA A 281 -11.81 -19.92 2.01
N LEU A 282 -11.49 -19.02 1.07
CA LEU A 282 -10.40 -18.08 1.23
C LEU A 282 -10.69 -16.99 2.28
N THR A 283 -11.93 -16.51 2.38
CA THR A 283 -12.35 -15.56 3.43
C THR A 283 -12.14 -16.13 4.83
N LEU A 284 -12.41 -17.43 5.02
CA LEU A 284 -12.14 -18.14 6.28
C LEU A 284 -10.64 -18.35 6.50
N ALA A 285 -9.88 -18.62 5.43
CA ALA A 285 -8.45 -18.88 5.51
C ALA A 285 -7.60 -17.63 5.82
N ARG A 286 -8.13 -16.42 5.56
CA ARG A 286 -7.49 -15.12 5.81
C ARG A 286 -6.03 -15.06 5.33
N PRO A 287 -5.77 -15.23 4.02
CA PRO A 287 -4.42 -15.10 3.47
C PRO A 287 -3.86 -13.69 3.73
N SER A 288 -2.58 -13.61 4.10
CA SER A 288 -1.88 -12.34 4.35
C SER A 288 -1.28 -11.75 3.06
N LYS A 289 -0.85 -12.62 2.14
CA LYS A 289 -0.25 -12.24 0.85
C LYS A 289 -1.10 -12.69 -0.32
N LEU A 290 -1.00 -11.97 -1.43
CA LEU A 290 -1.71 -12.30 -2.66
C LEU A 290 -1.29 -13.66 -3.23
N VAL A 291 0.00 -13.98 -3.17
CA VAL A 291 0.55 -15.27 -3.61
C VAL A 291 -0.03 -16.42 -2.77
N ASP A 292 -0.17 -16.24 -1.46
CA ASP A 292 -0.78 -17.24 -0.58
C ASP A 292 -2.27 -17.44 -0.89
N ALA A 293 -2.97 -16.36 -1.23
CA ALA A 293 -4.36 -16.42 -1.66
C ALA A 293 -4.50 -17.24 -2.95
N LEU A 294 -3.62 -17.02 -3.93
CA LEU A 294 -3.61 -17.79 -5.18
C LEU A 294 -3.34 -19.28 -4.93
N ALA A 295 -2.31 -19.61 -4.13
CA ALA A 295 -1.97 -21.00 -3.82
C ALA A 295 -3.16 -21.74 -3.20
N ARG A 296 -3.83 -21.12 -2.23
CA ARG A 296 -5.02 -21.68 -1.57
C ARG A 296 -6.22 -21.79 -2.51
N ALA A 297 -6.40 -20.83 -3.42
CA ALA A 297 -7.46 -20.91 -4.43
C ALA A 297 -7.25 -22.10 -5.37
N LEU A 298 -6.00 -22.33 -5.79
CA LEU A 298 -5.63 -23.46 -6.64
C LEU A 298 -5.78 -24.80 -5.91
N GLU A 299 -5.36 -24.88 -4.65
CA GLU A 299 -5.56 -26.07 -3.80
C GLU A 299 -7.05 -26.40 -3.65
N PHE A 300 -7.89 -25.39 -3.41
CA PHE A 300 -9.33 -25.57 -3.31
C PHE A 300 -9.97 -26.00 -4.62
N GLU A 301 -9.54 -25.43 -5.75
CA GLU A 301 -10.01 -25.83 -7.08
C GLU A 301 -9.64 -27.30 -7.38
N ALA A 302 -8.42 -27.71 -7.05
CA ALA A 302 -7.96 -29.09 -7.21
C ALA A 302 -8.75 -30.07 -6.30
N ALA A 303 -8.99 -29.70 -5.04
CA ALA A 303 -9.80 -30.48 -4.10
C ALA A 303 -11.25 -30.64 -4.60
N LYS A 304 -11.85 -29.56 -5.10
CA LYS A 304 -13.21 -29.56 -5.66
C LYS A 304 -13.33 -30.42 -6.91
N GLN A 305 -12.34 -30.37 -7.81
CA GLN A 305 -12.28 -31.25 -8.98
C GLN A 305 -12.20 -32.74 -8.58
N SER A 306 -11.41 -33.05 -7.54
CA SER A 306 -11.27 -34.41 -7.01
C SER A 306 -12.56 -34.94 -6.40
N CYS A 307 -13.28 -34.12 -5.62
CA CYS A 307 -14.58 -34.49 -5.04
C CYS A 307 -15.69 -34.65 -6.11
N ARG A 308 -15.66 -33.84 -7.17
CA ARG A 308 -16.60 -33.98 -8.30
C ARG A 308 -16.42 -35.30 -9.06
N GLY A 309 -15.20 -35.85 -9.10
CA GLY A 309 -14.92 -37.17 -9.67
C GLY A 309 -15.55 -38.32 -8.88
N GLN A 310 -15.73 -38.17 -7.55
CA GLN A 310 -16.34 -39.20 -6.69
C GLN A 310 -17.88 -39.17 -6.71
N ALA A 311 -18.50 -38.08 -7.15
CA ALA A 311 -19.97 -37.92 -7.16
C ALA A 311 -20.67 -38.55 -8.39
N LYS A 312 -19.94 -39.05 -9.40
CA LYS A 312 -20.52 -39.54 -10.66
C LYS A 312 -20.78 -41.06 -10.73
N VAL A 313 -20.58 -41.81 -9.65
CA VAL A 313 -20.95 -43.23 -9.59
C VAL A 313 -21.74 -43.52 -8.32
N ARG A 314 -23.05 -43.35 -8.42
CA ARG A 314 -24.09 -44.16 -7.74
C ARG A 314 -25.45 -43.72 -8.29
N ARG A 315 -25.80 -44.23 -9.47
CA ARG A 315 -27.21 -44.42 -9.83
C ARG A 315 -27.66 -45.63 -9.02
N VAL A 316 -28.26 -45.38 -7.87
CA VAL A 316 -29.08 -46.38 -7.17
C VAL A 316 -30.51 -46.03 -7.55
N GLU A 317 -31.20 -47.02 -8.13
CA GLU A 317 -32.62 -46.94 -8.47
C GLU A 317 -33.44 -46.56 -7.24
N GLU A 318 -34.53 -45.84 -7.50
CA GLU A 318 -35.49 -45.36 -6.52
C GLU A 318 -35.88 -46.44 -5.51
N GLY A 319 -35.57 -46.19 -4.24
CA GLY A 319 -36.18 -46.82 -3.09
C GLY A 319 -36.46 -45.73 -2.07
N VAL A 320 -37.73 -45.36 -1.95
CA VAL A 320 -38.24 -44.45 -0.92
C VAL A 320 -38.01 -45.09 0.44
N GLU A 321 -37.06 -44.59 1.23
CA GLU A 321 -37.06 -44.77 2.69
C GLU A 321 -36.55 -43.49 3.37
N GLU A 322 -37.45 -42.89 4.15
CA GLU A 322 -37.16 -41.82 5.12
C GLU A 322 -36.19 -42.35 6.18
N GLY A 323 -34.92 -41.95 6.10
CA GLY A 323 -33.88 -42.29 7.07
C GLY A 323 -33.51 -41.07 7.90
N THR A 324 -33.98 -41.00 9.13
CA THR A 324 -33.59 -40.00 10.13
C THR A 324 -32.07 -39.99 10.32
N CYS A 325 -31.45 -38.82 10.18
CA CYS A 325 -30.04 -38.64 10.48
C CYS A 325 -29.85 -38.80 12.00
N ASN A 326 -29.21 -39.89 12.43
CA ASN A 326 -29.03 -40.24 13.84
C ASN A 326 -28.24 -39.15 14.58
N GLU A 327 -28.97 -38.33 15.36
CA GLU A 327 -28.45 -37.25 16.20
C GLU A 327 -27.34 -37.70 17.18
N ALA A 328 -27.31 -39.00 17.51
CA ALA A 328 -26.25 -39.63 18.30
C ALA A 328 -24.87 -39.61 17.61
N GLU A 329 -24.82 -39.69 16.28
CA GLU A 329 -23.58 -39.73 15.51
C GLU A 329 -22.97 -38.33 15.37
N ILE A 330 -23.83 -37.31 15.23
CA ILE A 330 -23.44 -35.91 15.22
C ILE A 330 -22.89 -35.49 16.59
N ARG A 331 -23.53 -35.90 17.70
CA ARG A 331 -23.01 -35.64 19.05
C ARG A 331 -21.64 -36.25 19.29
N ARG A 332 -21.40 -37.48 18.82
CA ARG A 332 -20.12 -38.17 18.99
C ARG A 332 -18.96 -37.47 18.28
N VAL A 333 -19.22 -36.92 17.10
CA VAL A 333 -18.22 -36.15 16.33
C VAL A 333 -17.93 -34.80 16.99
N VAL A 334 -18.94 -34.14 17.56
CA VAL A 334 -18.78 -32.85 18.25
C VAL A 334 -18.04 -33.01 19.59
N GLU A 335 -18.31 -34.05 20.37
CA GLU A 335 -17.59 -34.35 21.62
C GLU A 335 -16.10 -34.67 21.35
N GLY A 336 -15.81 -35.46 20.32
CA GLY A 336 -14.44 -35.77 19.91
C GLY A 336 -13.64 -34.57 19.38
N MET A 337 -14.31 -33.50 18.96
CA MET A 337 -13.67 -32.23 18.58
C MET A 337 -13.43 -31.29 19.77
N LEU A 338 -14.17 -31.44 20.87
CA LEU A 338 -14.02 -30.62 22.08
C LEU A 338 -12.91 -31.16 23.00
N GLU A 339 -12.75 -32.48 23.13
CA GLU A 339 -11.67 -33.07 23.95
C GLU A 339 -10.27 -32.82 23.38
N LYS A 340 -10.13 -32.72 22.05
CA LYS A 340 -8.84 -32.44 21.40
C LYS A 340 -8.35 -30.99 21.55
N ARG A 341 -9.16 -30.10 22.12
CA ARG A 341 -8.81 -28.70 22.39
C ARG A 341 -8.28 -28.43 23.81
N GLN A 342 -8.34 -29.39 24.73
CA GLN A 342 -7.85 -29.23 26.10
C GLN A 342 -6.43 -29.77 26.37
N ILE A 343 -5.75 -30.30 25.35
CA ILE A 343 -4.35 -30.70 25.47
C ILE A 343 -3.53 -29.97 24.40
N ARG A 344 -3.21 -28.70 24.67
CA ARG A 344 -1.96 -28.05 24.28
C ARG A 344 -1.80 -26.72 24.99
#